data_AF-H9W684-F1
#
_entry.id   AF-H9W684-F1
#
_cell.length_a   1.000
_cell.length_b   1.000
_cell.length_c   1.000
_cell.angle_alpha   90.00
_cell.angle_beta   90.00
_cell.angle_gamma   90.00
#
_symmetry.space_group_name_H-M   'P 1'
#
loop_
_entity.id
_entity.type
_entity.pdbx_description
1 polymer ?
#
loop_
_entity_poly.entity_id
_entity_poly.type
_entity_poly.pdbx_seq_one_letter_code
_entity_poly.pdbx_strand_id
1 'polypeptide(L)'
;GIGGVGSVAAEMLARCGIGRLLLYDYDKVELANMNRLFFWPEQVGMTKIDAAAQTLAEINSDVSIESYTLNITTLKGFEKFMKTLTNQVIGSTRSRQSGVDLVLSCVDNYEARMVVNQA
;
A
#
# COMPACT_ATOMS: atom_id res chain seq x y z
N GLY A 1 2.28 0.09 5.22
CA GLY A 1 1.50 0.81 6.24
C GLY A 1 0.91 2.04 5.61
N ILE A 2 -0.41 2.18 5.62
CA ILE A 2 -1.20 3.31 5.11
C ILE A 2 -1.76 4.09 6.30
N GLY A 3 -0.86 4.49 7.21
CA GLY A 3 -1.12 5.46 8.27
C GLY A 3 -0.79 6.88 7.81
N GLY A 4 -0.56 7.81 8.75
CA GLY A 4 -0.40 9.24 8.41
C GLY A 4 0.73 9.55 7.41
N VAL A 5 1.86 8.85 7.46
CA VAL A 5 2.95 9.04 6.49
C VAL A 5 2.68 8.29 5.19
N GLY A 6 2.27 7.02 5.29
CA GLY A 6 2.11 6.16 4.13
C GLY A 6 0.95 6.57 3.23
N SER A 7 -0.14 7.09 3.79
CA SER A 7 -1.29 7.57 3.01
C SER A 7 -0.94 8.80 2.18
N VAL A 8 -0.26 9.78 2.78
CA VAL A 8 0.22 10.99 2.07
C VAL A 8 1.28 10.63 1.04
N ALA A 9 2.19 9.71 1.34
CA ALA A 9 3.18 9.24 0.36
C ALA A 9 2.51 8.58 -0.85
N ALA A 10 1.51 7.72 -0.63
CA ALA A 10 0.75 7.10 -1.70
C ALA A 10 -0.02 8.13 -2.54
N GLU A 11 -0.65 9.12 -1.89
CA GLU A 11 -1.31 10.23 -2.56
C GLU A 11 -0.35 11.02 -3.46
N MET A 12 0.80 11.42 -2.93
CA MET A 12 1.80 12.18 -3.69
C MET A 12 2.33 11.38 -4.89
N LEU A 13 2.61 10.09 -4.71
CA LEU A 13 3.04 9.21 -5.80
C LEU A 13 1.96 9.05 -6.88
N ALA A 14 0.69 8.90 -6.48
CA ALA A 14 -0.43 8.82 -7.42
C ALA A 14 -0.60 10.13 -8.21
N ARG A 15 -0.48 11.29 -7.55
CA ARG A 15 -0.51 12.62 -8.21
C ARG A 15 0.67 12.82 -9.16
N CYS A 16 1.83 12.23 -8.88
CA CYS A 16 2.98 12.22 -9.78
C CYS A 16 2.85 11.23 -10.96
N GLY A 17 1.78 10.42 -11.01
CA GLY A 17 1.56 9.46 -12.10
C GLY A 17 2.44 8.22 -12.01
N ILE A 18 2.74 7.73 -10.80
CA ILE A 18 3.40 6.42 -10.64
C ILE A 18 2.58 5.33 -11.34
N GLY A 19 3.22 4.43 -12.07
CA GLY A 19 2.48 3.42 -12.85
C GLY A 19 1.69 2.44 -11.99
N ARG A 20 2.24 2.05 -10.82
CA ARG A 20 1.65 1.02 -9.96
C ARG A 20 1.97 1.25 -8.48
N LEU A 21 0.98 1.02 -7.62
CA LEU A 21 1.11 1.04 -6.16
C LEU A 21 0.58 -0.25 -5.55
N LEU A 22 1.40 -0.91 -4.74
CA LEU A 22 0.98 -2.02 -3.87
C LEU A 22 0.85 -1.49 -2.45
N LEU A 23 -0.35 -1.59 -1.88
CA LEU A 23 -0.68 -1.05 -0.56
C LEU A 23 -0.87 -2.19 0.45
N TYR A 24 -0.15 -2.12 1.57
CA TYR A 24 -0.27 -3.08 2.69
C TYR A 24 -0.57 -2.36 3.99
N ASP A 25 -1.65 -2.77 4.63
CA ASP A 25 -2.07 -2.37 5.97
C ASP A 25 -3.12 -3.37 6.44
N TYR A 26 -3.26 -3.58 7.74
CA TYR A 26 -4.28 -4.50 8.29
C TYR A 26 -5.32 -3.78 9.14
N ASP A 27 -5.13 -2.49 9.41
CA ASP A 27 -6.02 -1.72 10.26
C ASP A 27 -7.24 -1.19 9.51
N LYS A 28 -8.19 -0.70 10.32
CA LYS A 28 -9.33 0.07 9.86
C LYS A 28 -9.13 1.56 10.11
N VAL A 29 -9.90 2.38 9.39
CA VAL A 29 -9.98 3.81 9.64
C VAL A 29 -10.75 4.05 10.93
N GLU A 30 -10.16 4.80 11.84
CA GLU A 30 -10.77 5.20 13.12
C GLU A 30 -10.93 6.72 13.19
N LEU A 31 -11.88 7.21 13.99
CA LEU A 31 -12.04 8.65 14.24
C LEU A 31 -10.75 9.28 14.80
N ALA A 32 -9.98 8.52 15.58
CA ALA A 32 -8.68 8.96 16.09
C ALA A 32 -7.64 9.21 14.99
N ASN A 33 -7.90 8.81 13.73
CA ASN A 33 -7.04 9.08 12.59
C ASN A 33 -7.36 10.42 11.90
N MET A 34 -8.46 11.10 12.24
CA MET A 34 -8.91 12.34 11.61
C MET A 34 -8.04 13.56 11.94
N ASN A 35 -7.14 13.44 12.92
CA ASN A 35 -6.11 14.46 13.16
C ASN A 35 -4.93 14.37 12.16
N ARG A 36 -4.99 13.42 11.21
CA ARG A 36 -4.03 13.21 10.14
C ARG A 36 -4.70 13.52 8.80
N LEU A 37 -3.87 13.72 7.78
CA LEU A 37 -4.34 13.93 6.41
C LEU A 37 -4.83 12.61 5.80
N PHE A 38 -5.51 12.73 4.66
CA PHE A 38 -5.94 11.67 3.72
C PHE A 38 -7.30 11.00 4.00
N PHE A 39 -7.56 10.50 5.21
CA PHE A 39 -8.82 9.80 5.50
C PHE A 39 -9.94 10.77 5.88
N TRP A 40 -11.18 10.40 5.53
CA TRP A 40 -12.39 11.20 5.79
C TRP A 40 -13.28 10.57 6.88
N PRO A 41 -14.07 11.36 7.62
CA PRO A 41 -14.97 10.85 8.66
C PRO A 41 -15.94 9.77 8.15
N GLU A 42 -16.39 9.87 6.91
CA GLU A 42 -17.32 8.93 6.27
C GLU A 42 -16.69 7.55 6.01
N GLN A 43 -15.35 7.47 6.01
CA GLN A 43 -14.61 6.24 5.78
C GLN A 43 -14.36 5.43 7.07
N VAL A 44 -14.76 5.94 8.24
CA VAL A 44 -14.58 5.25 9.52
C VAL A 44 -15.23 3.86 9.49
N GLY A 45 -14.47 2.85 9.90
CA GLY A 45 -14.88 1.44 9.88
C GLY A 45 -14.51 0.68 8.60
N MET A 46 -14.16 1.37 7.51
CA MET A 46 -13.53 0.75 6.34
C MET A 46 -12.12 0.27 6.70
N THR A 47 -11.60 -0.70 5.95
CA THR A 47 -10.16 -0.98 6.02
C THR A 47 -9.40 0.22 5.49
N LYS A 48 -8.23 0.53 6.06
CA LYS A 48 -7.39 1.64 5.56
C LYS A 48 -7.04 1.46 4.08
N ILE A 49 -6.90 0.20 3.67
CA ILE A 49 -6.62 -0.19 2.28
C ILE A 49 -7.78 0.12 1.35
N ASP A 50 -9.01 -0.27 1.69
CA ASP A 50 -10.16 0.00 0.82
C ASP A 50 -10.43 1.50 0.72
N ALA A 51 -10.39 2.22 1.85
CA ALA A 51 -10.54 3.66 1.87
C ALA A 51 -9.46 4.37 1.03
N ALA A 52 -8.20 3.94 1.15
CA ALA A 52 -7.11 4.51 0.36
C ALA A 52 -7.21 4.18 -1.13
N ALA A 53 -7.55 2.94 -1.49
CA ALA A 53 -7.69 2.54 -2.88
C ALA A 53 -8.80 3.33 -3.58
N GLN A 54 -9.94 3.54 -2.90
CA GLN A 54 -11.02 4.38 -3.41
C GLN A 54 -10.53 5.82 -3.66
N THR A 55 -9.97 6.48 -2.64
CA THR A 55 -9.50 7.87 -2.77
C THR A 55 -8.43 8.02 -3.85
N LEU A 56 -7.48 7.10 -3.94
CA LEU A 56 -6.38 7.16 -4.91
C LEU A 56 -6.86 6.92 -6.35
N ALA A 57 -7.83 6.02 -6.55
CA ALA A 57 -8.42 5.80 -7.87
C ALA A 57 -9.21 7.02 -8.37
N GLU A 58 -9.85 7.76 -7.46
CA GLU A 58 -10.51 9.04 -7.78
C GLU A 58 -9.49 10.15 -8.09
N ILE A 59 -8.33 10.14 -7.44
CA ILE A 59 -7.25 11.13 -7.69
C ILE A 59 -6.62 10.92 -9.07
N ASN A 60 -6.28 9.67 -9.43
CA ASN A 60 -5.66 9.36 -10.70
C ASN A 60 -5.97 7.91 -11.11
N SER A 61 -6.91 7.75 -12.05
CA SER A 61 -7.34 6.45 -12.56
C SER A 61 -6.30 5.71 -13.40
N ASP A 62 -5.22 6.39 -13.82
CA ASP A 62 -4.15 5.78 -14.62
C ASP A 62 -3.19 4.95 -13.74
N VAL A 63 -3.24 5.14 -12.41
CA VAL A 63 -2.40 4.42 -11.45
C VAL A 63 -3.00 3.05 -11.15
N SER A 64 -2.25 1.98 -11.41
CA SER A 64 -2.68 0.63 -11.04
C SER A 64 -2.53 0.41 -9.53
N ILE A 65 -3.63 0.26 -8.80
CA ILE A 65 -3.63 0.04 -7.35
C ILE A 65 -3.89 -1.45 -7.04
N GLU A 66 -2.97 -2.06 -6.29
CA GLU A 66 -3.13 -3.40 -5.74
C GLU A 66 -3.22 -3.34 -4.21
N SER A 67 -4.31 -3.87 -3.67
CA SER A 67 -4.72 -3.69 -2.27
C SER A 67 -4.57 -4.97 -1.47
N TYR A 68 -3.85 -4.91 -0.34
CA TYR A 68 -3.59 -6.06 0.52
C TYR A 68 -3.91 -5.74 1.98
N THR A 69 -5.13 -6.07 2.41
CA THR A 69 -5.56 -5.96 3.80
C THR A 69 -5.03 -7.14 4.63
N LEU A 70 -3.76 -7.10 5.04
CA LEU A 70 -3.11 -8.18 5.78
C LEU A 70 -1.95 -7.70 6.65
N ASN A 71 -1.65 -8.46 7.69
CA ASN A 71 -0.45 -8.25 8.50
C ASN A 71 0.72 -9.04 7.93
N ILE A 72 1.72 -8.32 7.43
CA ILE A 72 2.94 -8.88 6.82
C ILE A 72 3.81 -9.68 7.82
N THR A 73 3.64 -9.49 9.14
CA THR A 73 4.44 -10.21 10.15
C THR A 73 3.95 -11.64 10.38
N THR A 74 2.73 -11.96 9.95
CA THR A 74 2.23 -13.34 9.98
C THR A 74 2.91 -14.18 8.90
N LEU A 75 3.11 -15.48 9.12
CA LEU A 75 3.72 -16.37 8.11
C LEU A 75 3.03 -16.27 6.73
N LYS A 76 1.69 -16.37 6.72
CA LYS A 76 0.90 -16.25 5.49
C LYS A 76 1.02 -14.86 4.86
N GLY A 77 1.06 -13.81 5.68
CA GLY A 77 1.21 -12.44 5.23
C GLY A 77 2.58 -12.18 4.61
N PHE A 78 3.64 -12.69 5.23
CA PHE A 78 5.01 -12.61 4.73
C PHE A 78 5.17 -13.33 3.40
N GLU A 79 4.69 -14.58 3.30
CA GLU A 79 4.71 -15.34 2.05
C GLU A 79 3.99 -14.61 0.92
N LYS A 80 2.81 -14.04 1.22
CA LYS A 80 2.05 -13.26 0.26
C LYS A 80 2.81 -11.99 -0.15
N PHE A 81 3.35 -11.25 0.81
CA PHE A 81 4.15 -10.04 0.60
C PHE A 81 5.35 -10.32 -0.31
N MET A 82 6.18 -11.31 0.02
CA MET A 82 7.34 -11.71 -0.79
C MET A 82 6.96 -12.10 -2.21
N LYS A 83 5.88 -12.89 -2.35
CA LYS A 83 5.37 -13.29 -3.66
C LYS A 83 4.98 -12.07 -4.51
N THR A 84 4.28 -11.11 -3.93
CA THR A 84 3.81 -9.91 -4.65
C THR A 84 4.93 -8.93 -5.00
N LEU A 85 6.01 -8.87 -4.22
CA LEU A 85 7.19 -8.09 -4.56
C LEU A 85 7.95 -8.66 -5.77
N THR A 86 7.85 -9.97 -6.01
CA THR A 86 8.63 -10.70 -7.03
C THR A 86 7.81 -11.15 -8.25
N ASN A 87 6.48 -11.11 -8.18
CA ASN A 87 5.60 -11.57 -9.24
C ASN A 87 5.81 -10.78 -10.55
N GLN A 88 5.94 -11.53 -11.65
CA GLN A 88 6.03 -11.03 -13.01
C GLN A 88 4.64 -10.62 -13.49
N VAL A 89 4.51 -9.42 -14.07
CA VAL A 89 3.39 -9.12 -14.95
C VAL A 89 3.67 -9.83 -16.28
N ILE A 90 3.05 -10.99 -16.49
CA ILE A 90 3.15 -11.75 -17.75
C ILE A 90 2.16 -11.10 -18.73
N GLY A 91 2.63 -10.09 -19.47
CA GLY A 91 1.83 -9.35 -20.45
C GLY A 91 2.70 -8.68 -21.52
N SER A 92 2.89 -9.41 -22.63
CA SER A 92 3.32 -9.00 -23.97
C SER A 92 4.26 -7.78 -24.14
N THR A 93 5.46 -8.12 -24.63
CA THR A 93 6.33 -7.31 -25.49
C THR A 93 7.32 -6.35 -24.79
N ARG A 94 8.56 -6.85 -24.64
CA ARG A 94 9.82 -6.09 -24.49
C ARG A 94 9.90 -5.06 -23.35
N SER A 95 10.28 -5.52 -22.15
CA SER A 95 11.53 -5.14 -21.45
C SER A 95 11.39 -5.26 -19.93
N ARG A 96 11.93 -6.35 -19.38
CA ARG A 96 12.58 -6.47 -18.06
C ARG A 96 12.28 -5.35 -17.02
N GLN A 97 11.16 -5.44 -16.32
CA GLN A 97 11.06 -4.96 -14.93
C GLN A 97 10.46 -6.07 -14.06
N SER A 98 11.35 -6.71 -13.33
CA SER A 98 11.08 -7.80 -12.40
C SER A 98 10.70 -7.23 -11.04
N GLY A 99 9.47 -7.46 -10.59
CA GLY A 99 9.03 -7.07 -9.25
C GLY A 99 8.64 -5.59 -9.12
N VAL A 100 8.63 -5.08 -7.88
CA VAL A 100 8.48 -3.65 -7.60
C VAL A 100 9.83 -2.93 -7.64
N ASP A 101 9.85 -1.67 -8.07
CA ASP A 101 11.09 -0.88 -8.15
C ASP A 101 11.56 -0.36 -6.78
N LEU A 102 10.62 -0.14 -5.85
CA LEU A 102 10.90 0.39 -4.51
C LEU A 102 9.89 -0.12 -3.50
N VAL A 103 10.36 -0.44 -2.28
CA VAL A 103 9.52 -0.70 -1.11
C VAL A 103 9.65 0.47 -0.15
N LEU A 104 8.53 1.12 0.18
CA LEU A 104 8.49 2.21 1.15
C LEU A 104 7.90 1.72 2.49
N SER A 105 8.73 1.68 3.52
CA SER A 105 8.31 1.27 4.87
C SER A 105 7.76 2.44 5.67
N CYS A 106 6.43 2.56 5.73
CA CYS A 106 5.72 3.54 6.55
C CYS A 106 4.98 2.90 7.74
N VAL A 107 5.59 1.88 8.36
CA VAL A 107 5.04 1.18 9.54
C VAL A 107 5.48 1.82 10.85
N ASP A 108 4.72 1.63 11.91
CA ASP A 108 4.93 2.28 13.21
C ASP A 108 5.72 1.44 14.22
N ASN A 109 5.84 0.13 14.03
CA ASN A 109 6.53 -0.78 14.93
C ASN A 109 7.79 -1.41 14.32
N TYR A 110 8.71 -1.85 15.18
CA TYR A 110 9.99 -2.43 14.76
C TYR A 110 9.86 -3.83 14.14
N GLU A 111 8.88 -4.63 14.58
CA GLU A 111 8.65 -5.98 14.06
C GLU A 111 8.38 -5.94 12.55
N ALA A 112 7.43 -5.09 12.13
CA ALA A 112 7.12 -4.91 10.72
C ALA A 112 8.30 -4.30 9.92
N ARG A 113 9.11 -3.43 10.53
CA ARG A 113 10.35 -2.93 9.88
C ARG A 113 11.34 -4.05 9.64
N MET A 114 11.49 -4.98 10.58
CA MET A 114 12.38 -6.14 10.43
C MET A 114 11.89 -7.10 9.35
N VAL A 115 10.58 -7.31 9.26
CA VAL A 115 9.99 -8.11 8.17
C VAL A 115 10.26 -7.49 6.80
N VAL A 116 10.10 -6.17 6.65
CA VAL A 116 10.46 -5.48 5.41
C VAL A 116 11.97 -5.56 5.12
N ASN A 117 12.82 -5.50 6.13
CA ASN A 117 14.27 -5.63 5.97
C ASN A 117 14.73 -7.04 5.61
N GLN A 118 13.92 -8.06 5.89
CA GLN A 118 14.19 -9.46 5.52
C GLN A 118 13.76 -9.79 4.08
N ALA A 119 12.96 -8.92 3.46
CA ALA A 119 12.46 -9.06 2.10
C ALA A 119 13.52 -8.66 1.06
#